data_AF-A0A7S2JB45-F1
#
_entry.id   AF-A0A7S2JB45-F1
#
_cell.length_a   1.000
_cell.length_b   1.000
_cell.length_c   1.000
_cell.angle_alpha   90.00
_cell.angle_beta   90.00
_cell.angle_gamma   90.00
#
_symmetry.space_group_name_H-M   'P 1'
#
loop_
_entity.id
_entity.type
_entity.pdbx_description
1 polymer ?
#
loop_
_entity_poly.entity_id
_entity_poly.type
_entity_poly.pdbx_seq_one_letter_code
_entity_poly.pdbx_strand_id
1 'polypeptide(L)'
;VTGANGEVFADWVELANGCVCCSVRDDLVSALEVLVKREGLDNILIETTGLADPGPLASIFWLDEALESALRLDAIVTVVDCKYCMQHLDEAKKPGEVNECARQIAFADRLILNKQDLVSDAERAALLQRIRGINAEAPLRTTQYSTVPLEAIIGVFAF
;
A
#
# COMPACT_ATOMS: atom_id res chain seq x y z
N VAL A 1 -5.04 -1.70 15.57
CA VAL A 1 -6.02 -2.58 14.90
C VAL A 1 -6.57 -3.53 15.95
N THR A 2 -7.88 -3.74 16.02
CA THR A 2 -8.44 -4.79 16.90
C THR A 2 -8.41 -6.13 16.15
N GLY A 3 -7.80 -7.14 16.75
CA GLY A 3 -7.82 -8.51 16.22
C GLY A 3 -9.24 -9.09 16.21
N ALA A 4 -9.43 -10.20 15.52
CA ALA A 4 -10.73 -10.90 15.42
C ALA A 4 -11.36 -11.28 16.78
N ASN A 5 -10.58 -11.24 17.86
CA ASN A 5 -11.01 -11.54 19.23
C ASN A 5 -11.17 -10.28 20.12
N GLY A 6 -11.10 -9.07 19.55
CA GLY A 6 -11.19 -7.82 20.32
C GLY A 6 -9.89 -7.41 21.03
N GLU A 7 -8.78 -8.11 20.78
CA GLU A 7 -7.46 -7.74 21.29
C GLU A 7 -6.97 -6.45 20.63
N VAL A 8 -6.61 -5.47 21.45
CA VAL A 8 -6.01 -4.21 21.01
C VAL A 8 -4.51 -4.43 20.85
N PHE A 9 -4.04 -4.52 19.61
CA PHE A 9 -2.61 -4.47 19.32
C PHE A 9 -2.13 -3.04 19.52
N ALA A 10 -1.46 -2.79 20.65
CA ALA A 10 -0.82 -1.53 20.96
C ALA A 10 0.65 -1.64 20.56
N ASP A 11 0.99 -1.16 19.36
CA ASP A 11 2.32 -0.65 19.04
C ASP A 11 2.28 0.10 17.70
N TRP A 12 1.73 1.31 17.73
CA TRP A 12 1.79 2.24 16.61
C TRP A 12 2.93 3.23 16.84
N VAL A 13 3.84 3.33 15.88
CA VAL A 13 4.82 4.41 15.83
C VAL A 13 4.31 5.40 14.79
N GLU A 14 3.80 6.54 15.25
CA GLU A 14 3.33 7.61 14.38
C GLU A 14 4.54 8.45 13.92
N LEU A 15 4.74 8.54 12.61
CA LEU A 15 5.76 9.41 12.02
C LEU A 15 5.25 10.86 12.02
N ALA A 16 6.08 11.80 12.46
CA ALA A 16 5.68 13.19 12.53
C ALA A 16 5.39 13.74 11.11
N ASN A 17 4.22 14.32 10.94
CA ASN A 17 3.82 15.01 9.70
C ASN A 17 4.78 16.18 9.43
N GLY A 18 5.73 16.03 8.49
CA GLY A 18 6.67 17.09 8.12
C GLY A 18 6.99 17.10 6.63
N CYS A 19 6.44 18.06 5.88
CA CYS A 19 6.84 18.33 4.50
C CYS A 19 8.31 18.79 4.44
N VAL A 20 9.15 18.08 3.69
CA VAL A 20 9.95 18.49 2.51
C VAL A 20 10.78 17.25 2.12
N CYS A 21 10.94 16.98 0.81
CA CYS A 21 11.29 15.70 0.18
C CYS A 21 12.53 14.89 0.64
N CYS A 22 13.26 15.31 1.68
CA CYS A 22 14.33 14.53 2.31
C CYS A 22 13.98 14.07 3.73
N SER A 23 13.19 14.85 4.51
CA SER A 23 12.90 14.52 5.91
C SER A 23 12.08 13.24 6.05
N VAL A 24 11.11 13.02 5.16
CA VAL A 24 10.24 11.83 5.23
C VAL A 24 11.03 10.53 5.07
N ARG A 25 12.08 10.52 4.24
CA ARG A 25 12.94 9.35 4.08
C ARG A 25 13.75 9.11 5.34
N ASP A 26 14.45 10.13 5.83
CA ASP A 26 15.32 10.02 7.00
C ASP A 26 14.51 9.71 8.27
N ASP A 27 13.31 10.27 8.40
CA ASP A 27 12.36 10.01 9.48
C ASP A 27 11.85 8.56 9.43
N LEU A 28 11.52 8.04 8.23
CA LEU A 28 11.11 6.65 8.06
C LEU A 28 12.25 5.69 8.40
N VAL A 29 13.47 5.93 7.88
CA VAL A 29 14.65 5.10 8.20
C VAL A 29 14.89 5.08 9.70
N SER A 30 14.90 6.26 10.35
CA SER A 30 15.12 6.37 11.79
C SER A 30 14.06 5.60 12.60
N ALA A 31 12.79 5.65 12.19
CA ALA A 31 11.74 4.89 12.85
C ALA A 31 11.87 3.38 12.62
N LEU A 32 12.22 2.96 11.40
CA LEU A 32 12.48 1.56 11.09
C LEU A 32 13.67 1.01 11.91
N GLU A 33 14.76 1.76 12.06
CA GLU A 33 15.90 1.37 12.89
C GLU A 33 15.52 1.19 14.38
N VAL A 34 14.58 1.99 14.88
CA VAL A 34 14.05 1.84 16.26
C VAL A 34 13.18 0.59 16.36
N LEU A 35 12.34 0.33 15.36
CA LEU A 35 11.46 -0.84 15.32
C LEU A 35 12.24 -2.15 15.23
N VAL A 36 13.26 -2.21 14.37
CA VAL A 36 14.13 -3.39 14.18
C VAL A 36 14.83 -3.82 15.48
N LYS A 37 15.08 -2.89 16.41
CA LYS A 37 15.70 -3.19 17.71
C LYS A 37 14.73 -3.78 18.74
N ARG A 38 13.42 -3.85 18.44
CA ARG A 38 12.43 -4.45 19.34
C ARG A 38 12.45 -5.98 19.24
N GLU A 39 12.54 -6.65 20.39
CA GLU A 39 12.43 -8.11 20.43
C GLU A 39 11.00 -8.56 20.11
N GLY A 40 10.86 -9.64 19.34
CA GLY A 40 9.57 -10.25 19.00
C GLY A 40 8.76 -9.52 17.91
N LEU A 41 9.37 -8.59 17.16
CA LEU A 41 8.73 -7.95 16.01
C LEU A 41 8.90 -8.80 14.75
N ASP A 42 7.79 -9.37 14.24
CA ASP A 42 7.82 -10.20 13.04
C ASP A 42 7.56 -9.42 11.74
N ASN A 43 6.71 -8.40 11.79
CA ASN A 43 6.25 -7.67 10.61
C ASN A 43 6.03 -6.19 10.92
N ILE A 44 6.29 -5.34 9.92
CA ILE A 44 6.01 -3.89 9.97
C ILE A 44 5.03 -3.57 8.86
N LEU A 45 3.91 -2.93 9.20
CA LEU A 45 2.95 -2.41 8.24
C LEU A 45 3.11 -0.89 8.14
N ILE A 46 3.36 -0.39 6.93
CA ILE A 46 3.48 1.05 6.65
C ILE A 46 2.23 1.50 5.92
N GLU A 47 1.43 2.33 6.59
CA GLU A 47 0.33 3.03 5.93
C GLU A 47 0.87 4.31 5.30
N THR A 48 0.72 4.43 3.98
CA THR A 48 1.12 5.63 3.24
C THR A 48 -0.08 6.54 3.01
N THR A 49 0.16 7.84 2.87
CA THR A 49 -0.91 8.75 2.45
C THR A 49 -1.43 8.37 1.06
N GLY A 50 -2.69 8.72 0.74
CA GLY A 50 -3.30 8.40 -0.55
C GLY A 50 -2.63 9.07 -1.77
N LEU A 51 -1.65 9.95 -1.56
CA LEU A 51 -0.85 10.60 -2.60
C LEU A 51 0.60 10.12 -2.63
N ALA A 52 0.99 9.24 -1.71
CA ALA A 52 2.34 8.73 -1.66
C ALA A 52 2.68 7.92 -2.91
N ASP A 53 3.94 8.02 -3.34
CA ASP A 53 4.50 7.21 -4.40
C ASP A 53 5.15 5.96 -3.77
N PRO A 54 4.68 4.74 -4.09
CA PRO A 54 5.29 3.51 -3.57
C PRO A 54 6.74 3.31 -4.01
N GLY A 55 7.14 3.83 -5.18
CA GLY A 55 8.48 3.61 -5.74
C GLY A 55 9.61 4.16 -4.85
N PRO A 56 9.62 5.46 -4.52
CA PRO A 56 10.59 6.03 -3.60
C PRO A 56 10.60 5.36 -2.23
N LEU A 57 9.44 4.96 -1.70
CA LEU A 57 9.37 4.26 -0.40
C LEU A 57 9.99 2.87 -0.48
N ALA A 58 9.67 2.09 -1.50
CA ALA A 58 10.27 0.77 -1.72
C ALA A 58 11.79 0.88 -1.90
N SER A 59 12.26 1.94 -2.57
CA SER A 59 13.70 2.16 -2.81
C SER A 59 14.55 2.30 -1.54
N ILE A 60 13.95 2.72 -0.43
CA ILE A 60 14.65 2.88 0.85
C ILE A 60 15.19 1.52 1.34
N PHE A 61 14.44 0.44 1.14
CA PHE A 61 14.81 -0.90 1.59
C PHE A 61 15.97 -1.53 0.80
N TRP A 62 16.24 -1.06 -0.42
CA TRP A 62 17.38 -1.52 -1.23
C TRP A 62 18.60 -0.61 -1.16
N LEU A 63 18.41 0.66 -0.79
CA LEU A 63 19.50 1.64 -0.79
C LEU A 63 20.18 1.80 0.56
N ASP A 64 19.58 1.28 1.63
CA ASP A 64 20.10 1.39 2.99
C ASP A 64 20.63 0.03 3.47
N GLU A 65 21.95 -0.09 3.57
CA GLU A 65 22.64 -1.34 3.93
C GLU A 65 22.26 -1.82 5.35
N ALA A 66 21.97 -0.90 6.28
CA ALA A 66 21.58 -1.27 7.63
C ALA A 66 20.18 -1.91 7.62
N LEU A 67 19.25 -1.32 6.86
CA LEU A 67 17.90 -1.87 6.72
C LEU A 67 17.88 -3.15 5.88
N GLU A 68 18.65 -3.24 4.80
CA GLU A 68 18.71 -4.43 3.93
C GLU A 68 19.10 -5.70 4.71
N SER A 69 19.99 -5.55 5.70
CA SER A 69 20.44 -6.68 6.53
C SER A 69 19.40 -7.16 7.54
N ALA A 70 18.40 -6.34 7.87
CA ALA A 70 17.48 -6.57 8.99
C ALA A 70 16.00 -6.63 8.60
N LEU A 71 15.63 -6.02 7.47
CA LEU A 71 14.28 -5.94 6.94
C LEU A 71 14.25 -6.38 5.49
N ARG A 72 13.13 -6.98 5.09
CA ARG A 72 12.79 -7.24 3.69
C ARG A 72 11.43 -6.63 3.41
N LEU A 73 11.30 -5.95 2.28
CA LEU A 73 10.00 -5.51 1.79
C LEU A 73 9.18 -6.75 1.41
N ASP A 74 8.06 -7.00 2.09
CA ASP A 74 7.23 -8.18 1.82
C ASP A 74 6.40 -8.02 0.55
N ALA A 75 5.60 -6.95 0.49
CA ALA A 75 4.76 -6.60 -0.65
C ALA A 75 4.24 -5.16 -0.56
N ILE A 76 3.86 -4.60 -1.71
CA ILE A 76 3.05 -3.39 -1.84
C ILE A 76 1.59 -3.80 -2.03
N VAL A 77 0.75 -3.50 -1.04
CA VAL A 77 -0.69 -3.80 -1.06
C VAL A 77 -1.47 -2.53 -1.34
N THR A 78 -2.25 -2.50 -2.42
CA THR A 78 -3.06 -1.33 -2.80
C THR A 78 -4.55 -1.63 -2.63
N VAL A 79 -5.22 -0.84 -1.79
CA VAL A 79 -6.68 -0.87 -1.64
C VAL A 79 -7.30 0.10 -2.64
N VAL A 80 -8.13 -0.44 -3.53
CA VAL A 80 -8.82 0.30 -4.58
C VAL A 80 -10.28 0.50 -4.21
N ASP A 81 -10.74 1.74 -4.18
CA ASP A 81 -12.16 2.06 -4.01
C ASP A 81 -12.92 1.81 -5.33
N CYS A 82 -13.79 0.79 -5.36
CA CYS A 82 -14.54 0.44 -6.56
C CYS A 82 -15.43 1.58 -7.06
N LYS A 83 -15.94 2.45 -6.17
CA LYS A 83 -16.87 3.51 -6.54
C LYS A 83 -16.17 4.69 -7.21
N TYR A 84 -14.99 5.06 -6.72
CA TYR A 84 -14.32 6.30 -7.12
C TYR A 84 -13.04 6.10 -7.92
N CYS A 85 -12.48 4.89 -7.98
CA CYS A 85 -11.20 4.66 -8.69
C CYS A 85 -11.28 5.04 -10.17
N MET A 86 -12.36 4.73 -10.88
CA MET A 86 -12.48 5.10 -12.29
C MET A 86 -12.43 6.62 -12.48
N GLN A 87 -13.11 7.38 -11.63
CA GLN A 87 -13.03 8.84 -11.63
C GLN A 87 -11.60 9.32 -11.42
N HIS A 88 -10.88 8.77 -10.43
CA HIS A 88 -9.49 9.14 -10.15
C HIS A 88 -8.53 8.77 -11.29
N LEU A 89 -8.77 7.65 -11.98
CA LEU A 89 -7.99 7.24 -13.15
C LEU A 89 -8.23 8.13 -14.37
N ASP A 90 -9.41 8.75 -14.46
CA ASP A 90 -9.80 9.66 -15.54
C ASP A 90 -9.42 11.13 -15.26
N GLU A 91 -8.92 11.44 -14.06
CA GLU A 91 -8.44 12.78 -13.73
C GLU A 91 -7.30 13.19 -14.68
N ALA A 92 -7.52 14.28 -15.41
CA ALA A 92 -6.52 14.87 -16.28
C ALA A 92 -5.33 15.38 -15.46
N LYS A 93 -4.13 14.90 -15.80
CA LYS A 93 -2.86 15.36 -15.23
C LYS A 93 -2.15 16.27 -16.22
N LYS A 94 -1.23 17.11 -15.74
CA LYS A 94 -0.45 17.96 -16.64
C LYS A 94 0.45 17.10 -17.53
N PRO A 95 0.84 17.59 -18.71
CA PRO A 95 1.80 16.88 -19.56
C PRO A 95 3.08 16.53 -18.77
N GLY A 96 3.43 15.24 -18.74
CA GLY A 96 4.59 14.73 -18.02
C GLY A 96 4.34 14.29 -16.57
N GLU A 97 3.14 14.55 -16.00
CA GLU A 97 2.77 14.04 -14.67
C GLU A 97 2.11 12.64 -14.79
N VAL A 98 2.50 11.73 -13.89
CA VAL A 98 1.90 10.40 -13.80
C VAL A 98 0.75 10.41 -12.79
N ASN A 99 -0.43 9.96 -13.23
CA ASN A 99 -1.60 9.81 -12.37
C ASN A 99 -1.26 8.91 -11.16
N GLU A 100 -1.49 9.44 -9.95
CA GLU A 100 -1.15 8.80 -8.68
C GLU A 100 -1.88 7.47 -8.50
N CYS A 101 -3.18 7.43 -8.83
CA CYS A 101 -4.00 6.22 -8.74
C CYS A 101 -3.48 5.14 -9.69
N ALA A 102 -3.18 5.50 -10.94
CA ALA A 102 -2.62 4.56 -11.92
C ALA A 102 -1.26 4.03 -11.46
N ARG A 103 -0.40 4.90 -10.91
CA ARG A 103 0.91 4.52 -10.38
C ARG A 103 0.80 3.57 -9.19
N GLN A 104 -0.05 3.85 -8.20
CA GLN A 104 -0.25 2.94 -7.07
C GLN A 104 -0.74 1.56 -7.53
N ILE A 105 -1.68 1.51 -8.49
CA ILE A 105 -2.13 0.25 -9.08
C ILE A 105 -0.99 -0.49 -9.80
N ALA A 106 -0.14 0.24 -10.53
CA ALA A 106 0.98 -0.35 -11.27
C ALA A 106 2.03 -0.97 -10.35
N PHE A 107 2.30 -0.36 -9.19
CA PHE A 107 3.29 -0.85 -8.22
C PHE A 107 2.75 -1.92 -7.27
N ALA A 108 1.46 -2.19 -7.28
CA ALA A 108 0.86 -3.14 -6.36
C ALA A 108 1.26 -4.59 -6.67
N ASP A 109 1.71 -5.33 -5.65
CA ASP A 109 1.84 -6.79 -5.69
C ASP A 109 0.49 -7.46 -5.35
N ARG A 110 -0.36 -6.77 -4.58
CA ARG A 110 -1.72 -7.22 -4.25
C ARG A 110 -2.72 -6.08 -4.40
N LEU A 111 -3.85 -6.38 -5.04
CA LEU A 111 -4.95 -5.44 -5.24
C LEU A 111 -6.17 -5.88 -4.43
N ILE A 112 -6.67 -4.99 -3.57
CA ILE A 112 -7.90 -5.19 -2.81
C ILE A 112 -8.96 -4.22 -3.35
N LEU A 113 -9.90 -4.71 -4.14
CA LEU A 113 -11.01 -3.93 -4.68
C LEU A 113 -12.14 -3.84 -3.66
N ASN A 114 -12.13 -2.76 -2.88
CA ASN A 114 -13.07 -2.54 -1.82
C ASN A 114 -14.32 -1.78 -2.26
N LYS A 115 -15.39 -1.84 -1.45
CA LYS A 115 -16.69 -1.20 -1.69
C LYS A 115 -17.40 -1.74 -2.94
N GLN A 116 -17.24 -3.03 -3.21
CA GLN A 116 -17.88 -3.66 -4.38
C GLN A 116 -19.41 -3.56 -4.35
N ASP A 117 -20.00 -3.38 -3.17
CA ASP A 117 -21.43 -3.22 -2.92
C ASP A 117 -21.99 -1.88 -3.42
N LEU A 118 -21.12 -0.89 -3.68
CA LEU A 118 -21.52 0.46 -4.12
C LEU A 118 -21.54 0.62 -5.65
N VAL A 119 -21.23 -0.44 -6.39
CA VAL A 119 -21.15 -0.44 -7.86
C VAL A 119 -21.90 -1.62 -8.45
N SER A 120 -22.45 -1.41 -9.64
CA SER A 120 -23.05 -2.46 -10.47
C SER A 120 -21.99 -3.42 -11.02
N ASP A 121 -22.42 -4.61 -11.45
CA ASP A 121 -21.54 -5.58 -12.10
C ASP A 121 -20.87 -5.01 -13.36
N ALA A 122 -21.58 -4.13 -14.09
CA ALA A 122 -21.05 -3.46 -15.29
C ALA A 122 -19.95 -2.45 -14.94
N GLU A 123 -20.17 -1.59 -13.95
CA GLU A 123 -19.15 -0.66 -13.44
C GLU A 123 -17.92 -1.42 -12.93
N ARG A 124 -18.13 -2.50 -12.15
CA ARG A 124 -17.05 -3.34 -11.64
C ARG A 124 -16.25 -4.01 -12.77
N ALA A 125 -16.92 -4.54 -13.79
CA ALA A 125 -16.26 -5.16 -14.94
C ALA A 125 -15.40 -4.16 -15.72
N ALA A 126 -15.92 -2.94 -15.95
CA ALA A 126 -15.16 -1.87 -16.62
C ALA A 126 -13.93 -1.47 -15.81
N LEU A 127 -14.08 -1.30 -14.48
CA LEU A 127 -12.96 -0.99 -13.60
C LEU A 127 -11.91 -2.11 -13.60
N LEU A 128 -12.33 -3.38 -13.51
CA LEU A 128 -11.43 -4.53 -13.57
C LEU A 128 -10.63 -4.55 -14.87
N GLN A 129 -11.27 -4.30 -16.01
CA GLN A 129 -10.60 -4.20 -17.30
C GLN A 129 -9.55 -3.08 -17.30
N ARG A 130 -9.90 -1.91 -16.76
CA ARG A 130 -8.99 -0.77 -16.67
C ARG A 130 -7.78 -1.08 -15.79
N ILE A 131 -8.01 -1.64 -14.60
CA ILE A 131 -6.96 -2.05 -13.66
C ILE A 131 -6.03 -3.08 -14.29
N ARG A 132 -6.58 -4.08 -15.00
CA ARG A 132 -5.77 -5.10 -15.69
C ARG A 132 -4.95 -4.55 -16.84
N GLY A 133 -5.39 -3.46 -17.46
CA GLY A 133 -4.59 -2.71 -18.44
C GLY A 133 -3.40 -1.97 -17.81
N ILE A 134 -3.42 -1.73 -16.50
CA ILE A 134 -2.34 -1.07 -15.75
C ILE A 134 -1.44 -2.11 -15.08
N ASN A 135 -2.04 -3.12 -14.44
CA ASN A 135 -1.35 -4.19 -13.73
C ASN A 135 -2.03 -5.54 -14.04
N ALA A 136 -1.41 -6.28 -14.98
CA ALA A 136 -1.93 -7.53 -15.49
C ALA A 136 -1.75 -8.70 -14.51
N GLU A 137 -0.73 -8.65 -13.67
CA GLU A 137 -0.24 -9.83 -12.93
C GLU A 137 -0.67 -9.85 -11.46
N ALA A 138 -0.81 -8.69 -10.81
CA ALA A 138 -1.11 -8.62 -9.39
C ALA A 138 -2.42 -9.36 -9.03
N PRO A 139 -2.37 -10.34 -8.10
CA PRO A 139 -3.57 -10.98 -7.60
C PRO A 139 -4.55 -9.96 -7.04
N LEU A 140 -5.81 -10.15 -7.38
CA LEU A 140 -6.88 -9.21 -7.09
C LEU A 140 -7.97 -9.90 -6.28
N ARG A 141 -8.46 -9.21 -5.25
CA ARG A 141 -9.61 -9.66 -4.46
C ARG A 141 -10.64 -8.54 -4.29
N THR A 142 -11.90 -8.85 -4.56
CA THR A 142 -13.02 -7.94 -4.30
C THR A 142 -13.53 -8.10 -2.87
N THR A 143 -13.83 -6.98 -2.20
CA THR A 143 -14.21 -6.95 -0.79
C THR A 143 -15.29 -5.90 -0.50
N GLN A 144 -15.92 -6.04 0.67
CA GLN A 144 -16.69 -5.00 1.32
C GLN A 144 -15.99 -4.67 2.65
N TYR A 145 -15.97 -3.39 3.04
CA TYR A 145 -15.31 -2.92 4.27
C TYR A 145 -13.84 -3.37 4.44
N SER A 146 -13.13 -3.60 3.34
CA SER A 146 -11.76 -4.13 3.29
C SER A 146 -11.56 -5.42 4.08
N THR A 147 -12.61 -6.23 4.25
CA THR A 147 -12.51 -7.48 4.99
C THR A 147 -11.72 -8.51 4.16
N VAL A 148 -10.48 -8.75 4.59
CA VAL A 148 -9.55 -9.74 4.00
C VAL A 148 -8.86 -10.53 5.13
N PRO A 149 -8.45 -11.78 4.86
CA PRO A 149 -7.61 -12.53 5.76
C PRO A 149 -6.22 -11.87 5.81
N LEU A 150 -5.52 -12.00 6.95
CA LEU A 150 -4.27 -11.29 7.20
C LEU A 150 -3.18 -11.65 6.18
N GLU A 151 -3.19 -12.90 5.70
CA GLU A 151 -2.25 -13.44 4.72
C GLU A 151 -2.44 -12.82 3.32
N ALA A 152 -3.50 -12.04 3.11
CA ALA A 152 -3.65 -11.23 1.91
C ALA A 152 -2.83 -9.93 1.96
N ILE A 153 -2.31 -9.56 3.13
CA ILE A 153 -1.61 -8.30 3.39
C ILE A 153 -0.18 -8.54 3.90
N ILE A 154 0.04 -9.58 4.72
CA ILE A 154 1.32 -9.90 5.36
C ILE A 154 1.77 -11.32 4.97
N GLY A 155 3.06 -11.52 4.77
CA GLY A 155 3.64 -12.81 4.38
C GLY A 155 3.32 -13.16 2.93
N VAL A 156 3.27 -12.14 2.08
CA VAL A 156 2.94 -12.28 0.65
C VAL A 156 4.16 -12.75 -0.15
N PHE A 157 5.37 -12.38 0.29
CA PHE A 157 6.66 -12.70 -0.30
C PHE A 157 6.77 -12.32 -1.79
N ALA A 158 6.42 -11.08 -2.14
CA ALA A 158 6.45 -10.60 -3.52
C ALA A 158 7.84 -10.16 -4.01
N PHE A 159 8.69 -9.67 -3.11
CA PHE A 159 10.09 -9.29 -3.39
C PHE A 159 11.06 -10.33 -2.87
#